data_AF-A0A8I6WRH9-F1
#
_entry.id   AF-A0A8I6WRH9-F1
#
_cell.length_a   1.000
_cell.length_b   1.000
_cell.length_c   1.000
_cell.angle_alpha   90.00
_cell.angle_beta   90.00
_cell.angle_gamma   90.00
#
_symmetry.space_group_name_H-M   'P 1'
#
loop_
_entity.id
_entity.type
_entity.pdbx_description
1 polymer ?
#
loop_
_entity_poly.entity_id
_entity_poly.type
_entity_poly.pdbx_seq_one_letter_code
_entity_poly.pdbx_strand_id
1 'polypeptide(L)'
;MLLTFIGRKSEEMMLTDGDVSTMFELVSKSLQFLVQKGHVKKEKLDSFNLPYYTPSMNEVQELINRSEHFDIEHFRLFESNWDPEDDSDNDTVLDSASSGVNVAKSMRAMLEPMVVDHFGEHIIEELFVVYASFVAKHLERPTKAKFPIITVSLMKTIN
;
A
#
# COMPACT_ATOMS: atom_id res chain seq x y z
N MET A 1 -15.37 -17.98 -7.80
CA MET A 1 -14.12 -17.22 -7.90
C MET A 1 -13.90 -16.51 -6.58
N LEU A 2 -12.71 -16.63 -5.97
CA LEU A 2 -12.35 -15.94 -4.74
C LEU A 2 -11.29 -14.90 -5.07
N LEU A 3 -11.55 -13.64 -4.75
CA LEU A 3 -10.61 -12.54 -4.94
C LEU A 3 -10.26 -11.93 -3.58
N THR A 4 -8.98 -11.67 -3.36
CA THR A 4 -8.45 -10.97 -2.19
C THR A 4 -7.50 -9.88 -2.66
N PHE A 5 -7.76 -8.64 -2.27
CA PHE A 5 -6.93 -7.50 -2.67
C PHE A 5 -7.03 -6.38 -1.63
N ILE A 6 -6.05 -5.50 -1.64
CA ILE A 6 -6.02 -4.34 -0.74
C ILE A 6 -7.08 -3.33 -1.21
N GLY A 7 -7.90 -2.87 -0.28
CA GLY A 7 -8.95 -1.87 -0.51
C GLY A 7 -8.74 -0.61 0.32
N ARG A 8 -9.80 0.18 0.47
CA ARG A 8 -9.87 1.31 1.39
C ARG A 8 -11.17 1.27 2.20
N LYS A 9 -11.14 1.83 3.41
CA LYS A 9 -12.32 1.95 4.29
C LYS A 9 -13.24 3.10 3.88
N SER A 10 -12.63 4.23 3.50
CA SER A 10 -13.36 5.45 3.13
C SER A 10 -13.89 5.34 1.70
N GLU A 11 -15.14 5.77 1.51
CA GLU A 11 -15.72 5.93 0.17
C GLU A 11 -14.99 7.01 -0.61
N GLU A 12 -14.64 8.11 0.05
CA GLU A 12 -13.79 9.14 -0.52
C GLU A 12 -12.34 8.67 -0.53
N MET A 13 -11.62 8.95 -1.63
CA MET A 13 -10.17 8.75 -1.74
C MET A 13 -9.43 9.82 -0.92
N MET A 14 -9.68 9.86 0.38
CA MET A 14 -9.02 10.79 1.29
C MET A 14 -7.73 10.16 1.80
N LEU A 15 -6.68 10.98 1.87
CA LEU A 15 -5.42 10.66 2.50
C LEU A 15 -5.61 10.71 4.03
N THR A 16 -6.40 9.79 4.58
CA THR A 16 -6.51 9.63 6.03
C THR A 16 -5.26 8.94 6.56
N ASP A 17 -4.76 9.44 7.71
CA ASP A 17 -3.59 8.92 8.37
C ASP A 17 -3.73 7.41 8.65
N GLY A 18 -2.81 6.60 8.09
CA GLY A 18 -2.72 5.16 8.38
C GLY A 18 -3.31 4.24 7.30
N ASP A 19 -3.87 4.78 6.21
CA ASP A 19 -4.34 3.99 5.08
C ASP A 19 -3.22 3.60 4.10
N VAL A 20 -3.52 2.73 3.14
CA VAL A 20 -2.59 2.26 2.09
C VAL A 20 -1.96 3.41 1.31
N SER A 21 -2.69 4.51 1.14
CA SER A 21 -2.17 5.74 0.54
C SER A 21 -0.96 6.28 1.29
N THR A 22 -0.92 6.13 2.62
CA THR A 22 0.22 6.57 3.43
C THR A 22 1.49 5.78 3.12
N MET A 23 1.41 4.47 2.85
CA MET A 23 2.60 3.69 2.43
C MET A 23 3.19 4.26 1.15
N PHE A 24 2.36 4.53 0.14
CA PHE A 24 2.82 5.13 -1.11
C PHE A 24 3.25 6.60 -0.96
N GLU A 25 2.63 7.36 -0.06
CA GLU A 25 3.07 8.71 0.29
C GLU A 25 4.48 8.71 0.90
N LEU A 26 4.81 7.73 1.74
CA LEU A 26 6.16 7.59 2.30
C LEU A 26 7.18 7.23 1.21
N VAL A 27 6.80 6.48 0.17
CA VAL A 27 7.65 6.27 -1.02
C VAL A 27 7.88 7.59 -1.75
N SER A 28 6.82 8.37 -1.98
CA SER A 28 6.90 9.69 -2.62
C SER A 28 7.83 10.64 -1.84
N LYS A 29 7.70 10.69 -0.50
CA LYS A 29 8.60 11.46 0.39
C LYS A 29 10.06 10.99 0.28
N SER A 30 10.28 9.69 0.17
CA SER A 30 11.61 9.11 0.02
C SER A 30 12.25 9.51 -1.31
N LEU A 31 11.50 9.42 -2.41
CA LEU A 31 11.95 9.90 -3.72
C LEU A 31 12.20 11.41 -3.72
N GLN A 32 11.33 12.20 -3.07
CA GLN A 32 11.51 13.63 -2.93
C GLN A 32 12.78 13.99 -2.16
N PHE A 33 13.13 13.22 -1.13
CA PHE A 33 14.39 13.37 -0.42
C PHE A 33 15.61 13.11 -1.33
N LEU A 34 15.53 12.11 -2.21
CA LEU A 34 16.57 11.86 -3.21
C LEU A 34 16.66 12.97 -4.28
N VAL A 35 15.54 13.61 -4.61
CA VAL A 35 15.53 14.82 -5.46
C VAL A 35 16.28 15.97 -4.78
N GLN A 36 16.05 16.19 -3.48
CA GLN A 36 16.74 17.24 -2.72
C GLN A 36 18.25 17.01 -2.64
N LYS A 37 18.69 15.75 -2.61
CA LYS A 37 20.12 15.37 -2.71
C LYS A 37 20.70 15.48 -4.12
N GLY A 38 19.87 15.69 -5.14
CA GLY A 38 20.28 15.70 -6.54
C GLY A 38 20.53 14.32 -7.14
N HIS A 39 20.16 13.24 -6.46
CA HIS A 39 20.31 11.87 -6.97
C HIS A 39 19.18 11.50 -7.93
N VAL A 40 18.02 12.13 -7.80
CA VAL A 40 16.88 11.98 -8.70
C VAL A 40 16.53 13.33 -9.33
N LYS A 41 16.26 13.35 -10.63
CA LYS A 41 15.76 14.55 -11.31
C LYS A 41 14.30 14.79 -10.93
N LYS A 42 13.93 16.04 -10.64
CA LYS A 42 12.56 16.39 -10.27
C LYS A 42 11.55 15.97 -11.34
N GLU A 43 11.88 16.13 -12.62
CA GLU A 43 11.00 15.79 -13.73
C GLU A 43 10.72 14.28 -13.81
N LYS A 44 11.67 13.45 -13.37
CA LYS A 44 11.48 12.00 -13.25
C LYS A 44 10.49 11.67 -12.13
N LEU A 45 10.57 12.35 -10.98
CA LEU A 45 9.58 12.20 -9.92
C LEU A 45 8.18 12.64 -10.40
N ASP A 46 8.08 13.82 -11.01
CA ASP A 46 6.80 14.40 -11.45
C ASP A 46 6.09 13.54 -12.53
N SER A 47 6.84 12.74 -13.30
CA SER A 47 6.31 11.83 -14.32
C SER A 47 6.04 10.41 -13.82
N PHE A 48 6.48 10.05 -12.61
CA PHE A 48 6.30 8.71 -12.06
C PHE A 48 4.95 8.58 -11.37
N ASN A 49 4.11 7.67 -11.86
CA ASN A 49 2.85 7.31 -11.23
C ASN A 49 2.77 5.79 -11.10
N LEU A 50 2.24 5.32 -9.98
CA LEU A 50 2.05 3.90 -9.76
C LEU A 50 0.76 3.43 -10.44
N PRO A 51 0.80 2.33 -11.22
CA PRO A 51 -0.40 1.74 -11.82
C PRO A 51 -1.18 0.92 -10.79
N TYR A 52 -1.53 1.56 -9.68
CA TYR A 52 -2.12 0.90 -8.52
C TYR A 52 -3.33 1.68 -8.00
N TYR A 53 -4.38 0.96 -7.65
CA TYR A 53 -5.64 1.53 -7.17
C TYR A 53 -6.19 0.70 -6.02
N THR A 54 -6.64 1.36 -4.95
CA THR A 54 -7.30 0.75 -3.80
C THR A 54 -8.79 1.06 -3.81
N PRO A 55 -9.64 0.12 -4.25
CA PRO A 55 -11.07 0.38 -4.35
C PRO A 55 -11.78 0.34 -2.99
N SER A 56 -12.91 1.04 -2.88
CA SER A 56 -13.86 0.84 -1.78
C SER A 56 -14.69 -0.43 -2.00
N MET A 57 -15.36 -0.92 -0.95
CA MET A 57 -16.30 -2.04 -1.09
C MET A 57 -17.45 -1.69 -2.06
N ASN A 58 -17.94 -0.46 -2.04
CA ASN A 58 -19.03 -0.04 -2.93
C ASN A 58 -18.59 -0.04 -4.40
N GLU A 59 -17.39 0.46 -4.71
CA GLU A 59 -16.86 0.44 -6.08
C GLU A 59 -16.75 -0.99 -6.64
N VAL A 60 -16.28 -1.92 -5.81
CA VAL A 60 -16.18 -3.35 -6.16
C VAL A 60 -17.58 -3.94 -6.39
N GLN A 61 -18.52 -3.70 -5.47
CA GLN A 61 -19.88 -4.22 -5.58
C GLN A 61 -20.62 -3.66 -6.79
N GLU A 62 -20.48 -2.36 -7.07
CA GLU A 62 -21.10 -1.73 -8.23
C GLU A 62 -20.57 -2.35 -9.53
N LEU A 63 -19.26 -2.56 -9.63
CA LEU A 63 -18.65 -3.16 -10.81
C LEU A 63 -19.08 -4.62 -11.03
N ILE A 64 -19.18 -5.41 -9.96
CA ILE A 64 -19.67 -6.80 -10.04
C ILE A 64 -21.13 -6.81 -10.48
N ASN A 65 -21.99 -6.01 -9.86
CA ASN A 65 -23.41 -5.94 -10.20
C ASN A 65 -23.63 -5.49 -11.65
N ARG A 66 -22.87 -4.49 -12.10
CA ARG A 66 -22.89 -4.02 -13.50
C ARG A 66 -22.41 -5.09 -14.48
N SER A 67 -21.57 -6.02 -14.05
CA SER A 67 -21.10 -7.07 -14.92
C SER A 67 -22.20 -8.07 -15.27
N GLU A 68 -23.16 -8.33 -14.38
CA GLU A 68 -24.23 -9.33 -14.57
C GLU A 68 -23.73 -10.78 -14.81
N HIS A 69 -22.44 -11.05 -14.59
CA HIS A 69 -21.83 -12.38 -14.80
C HIS A 69 -21.69 -13.19 -13.50
N PHE A 70 -21.75 -12.51 -12.36
CA PHE A 70 -21.45 -13.09 -11.06
C PHE A 70 -22.41 -12.61 -9.99
N ASP A 71 -22.82 -13.55 -9.14
CA ASP A 71 -23.49 -13.29 -7.88
C ASP A 71 -22.46 -13.23 -6.73
N ILE A 72 -22.65 -12.29 -5.81
CA ILE A 72 -21.79 -12.15 -4.63
C ILE A 72 -22.30 -13.09 -3.53
N GLU A 73 -21.52 -14.12 -3.20
CA GLU A 73 -21.84 -15.02 -2.07
C GLU A 73 -21.36 -14.47 -0.73
N HIS A 74 -20.12 -13.97 -0.72
CA HIS A 74 -19.49 -13.46 0.49
C HIS A 74 -18.70 -12.21 0.14
N PHE A 75 -18.82 -11.17 0.96
CA PHE A 75 -18.07 -9.94 0.79
C PHE A 75 -17.64 -9.40 2.14
N ARG A 76 -16.34 -9.29 2.35
CA ARG A 76 -15.76 -8.92 3.64
C ARG A 76 -14.62 -7.92 3.46
N LEU A 77 -14.52 -7.01 4.42
CA LEU A 77 -13.36 -6.17 4.64
C LEU A 77 -12.82 -6.46 6.03
N PHE A 78 -11.52 -6.65 6.13
CA PHE A 78 -10.79 -6.79 7.38
C PHE A 78 -9.45 -6.07 7.27
N GLU A 79 -8.68 -6.04 8.35
CA GLU A 79 -7.42 -5.30 8.41
C GLU A 79 -6.25 -6.24 8.67
N SER A 80 -5.10 -5.89 8.10
CA SER A 80 -3.83 -6.57 8.36
C SER A 80 -2.75 -5.54 8.68
N ASN A 81 -1.78 -5.93 9.51
CA ASN A 81 -0.68 -5.07 9.94
C ASN A 81 0.24 -4.74 8.76
N TRP A 82 0.80 -3.53 8.74
CA TRP A 82 1.81 -3.18 7.73
C TRP A 82 3.06 -4.05 7.83
N ASP A 83 3.54 -4.28 9.05
CA ASP A 83 4.66 -5.19 9.28
C ASP A 83 4.17 -6.64 9.17
N PRO A 84 4.62 -7.41 8.16
CA PRO A 84 4.22 -8.80 8.00
C PRO A 84 4.76 -9.73 9.11
N GLU A 85 5.75 -9.30 9.88
CA GLU A 85 6.31 -10.07 11.00
C GLU A 85 5.66 -9.73 12.34
N ASP A 86 4.79 -8.72 12.39
CA ASP A 86 4.04 -8.34 13.59
C ASP A 86 2.67 -9.03 13.58
N ASP A 87 2.58 -10.18 14.25
CA ASP A 87 1.35 -10.94 14.47
C ASP A 87 0.61 -10.56 15.75
N SER A 88 1.06 -9.51 16.45
CA SER A 88 0.47 -9.14 17.73
C SER A 88 -0.88 -8.44 17.57
N ASP A 89 -1.83 -8.82 18.42
CA ASP A 89 -3.15 -8.18 18.54
C ASP A 89 -3.10 -6.88 19.38
N ASN A 90 -1.92 -6.46 19.83
CA ASN A 90 -1.77 -5.20 20.54
C ASN A 90 -1.85 -4.01 19.56
N ASP A 91 -2.22 -2.85 20.08
CA ASP A 91 -2.30 -1.61 19.29
C ASP A 91 -0.96 -0.84 19.23
N THR A 92 0.13 -1.41 19.77
CA THR A 92 1.40 -0.70 19.98
C THR A 92 2.58 -1.37 19.29
N VAL A 93 3.28 -0.63 18.43
CA VAL A 93 4.52 -1.11 17.80
C VAL A 93 5.65 -1.09 18.84
N LEU A 94 6.18 -2.27 19.17
CA LEU A 94 7.23 -2.43 20.19
C LEU A 94 8.63 -2.03 19.68
N ASP A 95 8.87 -2.23 18.37
CA ASP A 95 10.13 -1.88 17.70
C ASP A 95 9.83 -1.30 16.30
N SER A 96 9.61 0.01 16.26
CA SER A 96 9.30 0.73 15.02
C SER A 96 10.43 0.70 14.01
N ALA A 97 11.69 0.59 14.46
CA ALA A 97 12.85 0.52 13.59
C ALA A 97 12.88 -0.81 12.82
N SER A 98 12.75 -1.94 13.52
CA SER A 98 12.66 -3.26 12.87
C SER A 98 11.43 -3.36 11.98
N SER A 99 10.28 -2.87 12.46
CA SER A 99 9.04 -2.84 11.68
C SER A 99 9.20 -2.02 10.38
N GLY A 100 9.87 -0.87 10.45
CA GLY A 100 10.16 -0.03 9.29
C GLY A 100 11.01 -0.75 8.24
N VAL A 101 11.98 -1.55 8.66
CA VAL A 101 12.79 -2.38 7.76
C VAL A 101 11.95 -3.49 7.12
N ASN A 102 11.09 -4.16 7.87
CA ASN A 102 10.24 -5.24 7.37
C ASN A 102 9.22 -4.76 6.34
N VAL A 103 8.57 -3.63 6.62
CA VAL A 103 7.67 -2.94 5.67
C VAL A 103 8.44 -2.52 4.42
N ALA A 104 9.66 -1.97 4.58
CA ALA A 104 10.49 -1.56 3.44
C ALA A 104 10.87 -2.72 2.52
N LYS A 105 11.21 -3.89 3.07
CA LYS A 105 11.49 -5.10 2.28
C LYS A 105 10.27 -5.53 1.45
N SER A 106 9.08 -5.52 2.05
CA SER A 106 7.84 -5.89 1.37
C SER A 106 7.51 -4.92 0.22
N MET A 107 7.66 -3.62 0.48
CA MET A 107 7.45 -2.59 -0.53
C MET A 107 8.52 -2.62 -1.63
N ARG A 108 9.78 -2.95 -1.28
CA ARG A 108 10.87 -3.14 -2.25
C ARG A 108 10.54 -4.25 -3.23
N ALA A 109 10.13 -5.42 -2.72
CA ALA A 109 9.75 -6.55 -3.57
C ALA A 109 8.65 -6.19 -4.58
N MET A 110 7.71 -5.32 -4.19
CA MET A 110 6.62 -4.86 -5.06
C MET A 110 7.07 -3.79 -6.07
N LEU A 111 7.84 -2.78 -5.63
CA LEU A 111 8.07 -1.56 -6.39
C LEU A 111 9.40 -1.53 -7.16
N GLU A 112 10.40 -2.30 -6.74
CA GLU A 112 11.74 -2.24 -7.31
C GLU A 112 11.76 -2.36 -8.84
N PRO A 113 11.03 -3.28 -9.51
CA PRO A 113 11.04 -3.36 -10.96
C PRO A 113 10.58 -2.05 -11.64
N MET A 114 9.54 -1.40 -11.11
CA MET A 114 9.02 -0.14 -11.65
C MET A 114 9.96 1.04 -11.39
N VAL A 115 10.61 1.05 -10.22
CA VAL A 115 11.57 2.08 -9.86
C VAL A 115 12.84 1.95 -10.71
N VAL A 116 13.34 0.73 -10.90
CA VAL A 116 14.51 0.46 -11.76
C VAL A 116 14.24 0.88 -13.20
N ASP A 117 13.08 0.54 -13.74
CA ASP A 117 12.70 0.92 -15.12
C ASP A 117 12.65 2.45 -15.29
N HIS A 118 12.07 3.17 -14.34
CA HIS A 118 11.85 4.62 -14.49
C HIS A 118 13.04 5.49 -14.06
N PHE A 119 13.67 5.15 -12.93
CA PHE A 119 14.73 5.94 -12.30
C PHE A 119 16.14 5.32 -12.44
N GLY A 120 16.24 4.01 -12.65
CA GLY A 120 17.48 3.26 -12.70
C GLY A 120 17.87 2.60 -11.37
N GLU A 121 18.67 1.55 -11.44
CA GLU A 121 19.05 0.70 -10.29
C GLU A 121 19.86 1.43 -9.20
N HIS A 122 20.64 2.45 -9.59
CA HIS A 122 21.54 3.19 -8.70
C HIS A 122 20.88 3.87 -7.49
N ILE A 123 19.55 4.10 -7.52
CA ILE A 123 18.84 4.72 -6.40
C ILE A 123 18.20 3.72 -5.43
N ILE A 124 18.14 2.43 -5.78
CA ILE A 124 17.30 1.45 -5.07
C ILE A 124 17.72 1.30 -3.60
N GLU A 125 19.02 1.14 -3.35
CA GLU A 125 19.49 0.91 -1.99
C GLU A 125 19.22 2.12 -1.09
N GLU A 126 19.54 3.33 -1.56
CA GLU A 126 19.29 4.55 -0.78
C GLU A 126 17.79 4.82 -0.61
N LEU A 127 16.99 4.60 -1.66
CA LEU A 127 15.54 4.80 -1.61
C LEU A 127 14.91 3.98 -0.49
N PHE A 128 15.22 2.69 -0.40
CA PHE A 128 14.59 1.81 0.59
C PHE A 128 15.16 1.96 2.01
N VAL A 129 16.41 2.41 2.17
CA VAL A 129 16.94 2.85 3.47
C VAL A 129 16.20 4.10 3.97
N VAL A 130 16.03 5.10 3.11
CA VAL A 130 15.29 6.32 3.45
C VAL A 130 13.82 6.00 3.73
N TYR A 131 13.20 5.15 2.91
CA TYR A 131 11.84 4.68 3.10
C TYR A 131 11.65 3.98 4.45
N ALA A 132 12.52 3.04 4.82
CA ALA A 132 12.48 2.37 6.11
C ALA A 132 12.51 3.37 7.27
N SER A 133 13.32 4.43 7.18
CA SER A 133 13.38 5.46 8.23
C SER A 133 12.10 6.29 8.33
N PHE A 134 11.46 6.62 7.20
CA PHE A 134 10.18 7.31 7.19
C PHE A 134 9.03 6.44 7.71
N VAL A 135 9.04 5.14 7.40
CA VAL A 135 8.09 4.18 7.97
C VAL A 135 8.29 4.05 9.47
N ALA A 136 9.52 3.83 9.95
CA ALA A 136 9.81 3.71 11.38
C ALA A 136 9.28 4.91 12.17
N LYS A 137 9.54 6.13 11.67
CA LYS A 137 9.01 7.36 12.26
C LYS A 137 7.48 7.43 12.21
N HIS A 138 6.85 6.94 11.16
CA HIS A 138 5.39 6.88 11.07
C HIS A 138 4.80 5.92 12.11
N LEU A 139 5.46 4.79 12.35
CA LEU A 139 5.05 3.74 13.28
C LEU A 139 5.26 4.11 14.77
N GLU A 140 5.95 5.19 15.09
CA GLU A 140 6.02 5.75 16.46
C GLU A 140 4.68 6.33 16.94
N ARG A 141 3.70 6.46 16.04
CA ARG A 141 2.34 6.92 16.37
C ARG A 141 1.63 5.91 17.27
N PRO A 142 0.70 6.37 18.13
CA PRO A 142 0.02 5.51 19.10
C PRO A 142 -0.97 4.51 18.47
N THR A 143 -1.30 4.67 17.20
CA THR A 143 -2.21 3.78 16.47
C THR A 143 -1.43 2.91 15.49
N LYS A 144 -1.59 1.59 15.62
CA LYS A 144 -1.00 0.61 14.71
C LYS A 144 -1.45 0.84 13.27
N ALA A 145 -0.48 0.90 12.36
CA ALA A 145 -0.74 1.06 10.94
C ALA A 145 -1.20 -0.28 10.33
N LYS A 146 -2.39 -0.26 9.72
CA LYS A 146 -3.00 -1.44 9.11
C LYS A 146 -3.47 -1.09 7.70
N PHE A 147 -3.52 -2.07 6.80
CA PHE A 147 -4.14 -1.90 5.50
C PHE A 147 -5.46 -2.68 5.41
N PRO A 148 -6.52 -2.09 4.83
CA PRO A 148 -7.76 -2.80 4.58
C PRO A 148 -7.59 -3.84 3.46
N ILE A 149 -8.08 -5.05 3.70
CA ILE A 149 -8.13 -6.13 2.72
C ILE A 149 -9.59 -6.44 2.44
N ILE A 150 -9.94 -6.45 1.16
CA ILE A 150 -11.23 -6.88 0.65
C ILE A 150 -11.10 -8.33 0.17
N THR A 151 -12.01 -9.18 0.64
CA THR A 151 -12.19 -10.54 0.13
C THR A 151 -13.61 -10.72 -0.38
N VAL A 152 -13.76 -11.17 -1.62
CA VAL A 152 -15.05 -11.43 -2.26
C VAL A 152 -15.10 -12.83 -2.86
N SER A 153 -16.14 -13.60 -2.51
CA SER A 153 -16.51 -14.86 -3.14
C SER A 153 -17.64 -14.62 -4.14
N LEU A 154 -17.40 -15.04 -5.38
CA LEU A 154 -18.28 -14.84 -6.52
C LEU A 154 -18.69 -16.18 -7.10
N MET A 155 -19.99 -16.38 -7.29
CA MET A 155 -20.54 -17.51 -8.03
C MET A 155 -20.89 -17.04 -9.44
N LYS A 156 -20.60 -17.85 -10.46
CA LYS A 156 -21.04 -17.53 -11.82
C LYS A 156 -22.57 -17.60 -11.86
N THR A 157 -23.20 -16.55 -12.36
CA THR A 157 -24.66 -16.53 -12.52
C THR A 157 -25.08 -17.60 -13.51
N ILE A 158 -26.06 -18.42 -13.14
CA ILE A 158 -26.66 -19.45 -14.00
C ILE A 158 -28.00 -18.88 -14.45
N ASN A 159 -28.02 -18.29 -15.64
CA ASN A 159 -29.25 -17.94 -16.35
C ASN A 159 -29.79 -19.15 -17.10
#